data_AF-A0A7V6WH94-F1
#
_entry.id   AF-A0A7V6WH94-F1
#
_cell.length_a   1.000
_cell.length_b   1.000
_cell.length_c   1.000
_cell.angle_alpha   90.00
_cell.angle_beta   90.00
_cell.angle_gamma   90.00
#
_symmetry.space_group_name_H-M   'P 1'
#
loop_
_entity.id
_entity.type
_entity.pdbx_description
1 polymer ?
#
loop_
_entity_poly.entity_id
_entity_poly.type
_entity_poly.pdbx_seq_one_letter_code
_entity_poly.pdbx_strand_id
1 'polypeptide(L)' 'MKKLIVSCRALAPLCLREGREKDAQKSLEYIPGTSWRGALAWIHTLVRPGEDREFQEFFVSGKVRYPHLLPADFSN' A
#
# COMPACT_ATOMS: atom_id res chain seq x y z
N MET A 1 -20.13 -4.78 -4.87
CA MET A 1 -18.70 -4.42 -4.82
C MET A 1 -17.94 -5.58 -4.19
N LYS A 2 -16.94 -6.17 -4.85
CA LYS A 2 -16.17 -7.29 -4.27
C LYS A 2 -15.16 -6.74 -3.26
N LYS A 3 -15.00 -7.40 -2.11
CA LYS A 3 -14.02 -7.04 -1.08
C LYS A 3 -12.97 -8.14 -0.99
N LEU A 4 -11.71 -7.75 -1.11
CA LEU A 4 -10.57 -8.60 -0.79
C LEU A 4 -10.04 -8.16 0.58
N ILE A 5 -9.87 -9.12 1.48
CA ILE A 5 -9.25 -8.89 2.78
C ILE A 5 -7.78 -9.28 2.65
N VAL A 6 -6.90 -8.36 2.98
CA VAL A 6 -5.45 -8.54 2.90
C VAL A 6 -4.88 -8.36 4.29
N SER A 7 -4.10 -9.34 4.75
CA SER A 7 -3.25 -9.23 5.93
C SER A 7 -1.79 -9.31 5.49
N CYS A 8 -0.94 -8.50 6.13
CA CYS A 8 0.48 -8.42 5.83
C CYS A 8 1.26 -8.50 7.13
N ARG A 9 2.44 -9.13 7.09
CA ARG A 9 3.42 -9.12 8.17
C ARG A 9 4.66 -8.37 7.70
N ALA A 10 5.10 -7.39 8.48
CA ALA A 10 6.39 -6.76 8.23
C ALA A 10 7.52 -7.78 8.47
N LEU A 11 8.32 -8.05 7.43
CA LEU A 11 9.47 -8.96 7.52
C LEU A 11 10.72 -8.28 8.11
N ALA A 12 10.72 -6.95 8.15
CA ALA A 12 11.73 -6.11 8.75
C ALA A 12 11.05 -4.88 9.36
N PRO A 13 11.70 -4.15 10.29
CA PRO A 13 11.19 -2.89 10.80
C PRO A 13 10.83 -1.92 9.66
N LEU A 14 9.62 -1.35 9.71
CA LEU A 14 9.11 -0.42 8.71
C LEU A 14 8.90 0.95 9.34
N CYS A 15 9.36 2.00 8.67
CA CYS A 15 9.15 3.39 9.07
C CYS A 15 8.58 4.18 7.89
N LEU A 16 7.42 4.80 8.08
CA LEU A 16 6.78 5.69 7.12
C LEU A 16 6.57 7.05 7.77
N ARG A 17 7.03 8.13 7.12
CA ARG A 17 6.96 9.48 7.69
C ARG A 17 5.56 10.06 7.52
N GLU A 18 5.06 10.71 8.57
CA GLU A 18 3.74 11.35 8.60
C GLU A 18 3.64 12.57 7.68
N GLY A 19 4.76 13.24 7.38
CA GLY A 19 4.77 14.43 6.54
C GLY A 19 6.14 14.77 5.94
N ARG A 20 6.14 15.84 5.13
CA ARG A 20 7.35 16.41 4.49
C ARG A 20 8.02 17.50 5.33
N GLU A 21 7.43 17.86 6.47
CA GLU A 21 7.97 18.89 7.36
C GLU A 21 9.28 18.43 8.03
N LYS A 22 10.18 19.38 8.24
CA LYS A 22 11.55 19.09 8.72
C LYS A 22 11.62 18.84 10.22
N ASP A 23 10.74 19.46 11.01
CA ASP A 23 11.02 19.71 12.43
C ASP A 23 10.31 18.75 13.42
N ALA A 24 9.39 17.91 12.94
CA ALA A 24 8.79 16.84 13.76
C ALA A 24 8.62 15.55 12.92
N GLN A 25 9.61 14.67 12.98
CA GLN A 25 9.55 13.38 12.29
C GLN A 25 8.83 12.35 13.16
N LYS A 26 7.51 12.26 13.02
CA LYS A 26 6.75 11.13 13.52
C LYS A 26 6.66 10.03 12.46
N SER A 27 6.76 8.80 12.93
CA SER A 27 6.49 7.61 12.11
C SER A 27 5.01 7.29 12.20
N LEU A 28 4.41 6.92 11.08
CA LEU A 28 3.02 6.46 11.01
C LEU A 28 2.90 5.08 11.65
N GLU A 29 1.84 4.89 12.42
CA GLU A 29 1.46 3.60 13.02
C GLU A 29 0.70 2.69 12.04
N TYR A 30 0.46 3.15 10.80
CA TYR A 30 -0.25 2.41 9.76
C TYR A 30 0.45 2.59 8.41
N ILE A 31 0.10 1.76 7.43
CA ILE A 31 0.59 1.93 6.05
C ILE A 31 -0.47 2.70 5.25
N PRO A 32 -0.16 3.91 4.74
CA PRO A 32 -1.10 4.66 3.92
C PRO A 32 -1.58 3.89 2.71
N GLY A 33 -2.88 3.99 2.42
CA GLY A 33 -3.51 3.42 1.23
C GLY A 33 -2.73 3.69 -0.06
N THR A 34 -2.27 4.93 -0.19
CA THR A 34 -1.46 5.42 -1.31
C THR A 34 -0.07 4.78 -1.36
N SER A 35 0.56 4.53 -0.22
CA SER A 35 1.90 3.94 -0.13
C SER A 35 1.92 2.49 -0.60
N TRP A 36 1.02 1.63 -0.10
CA TRP A 36 1.02 0.23 -0.54
C TRP A 36 0.43 0.05 -1.94
N ARG A 37 -0.52 0.91 -2.36
CA ARG A 37 -0.92 1.00 -3.77
C ARG A 37 0.28 1.28 -4.68
N GLY A 38 1.12 2.27 -4.31
CA GLY A 38 2.31 2.61 -5.07
C GLY A 38 3.34 1.48 -5.11
N ALA A 39 3.56 0.80 -3.98
CA ALA A 39 4.44 -0.36 -3.92
C ALA A 39 3.97 -1.51 -4.82
N LEU A 40 2.66 -1.83 -4.80
CA LEU A 40 2.08 -2.84 -5.68
C LEU A 40 2.16 -2.46 -7.16
N ALA A 41 1.90 -1.19 -7.48
CA ALA A 41 2.02 -0.68 -8.85
C ALA A 41 3.47 -0.81 -9.36
N TRP A 42 4.45 -0.45 -8.53
CA TRP A 42 5.87 -0.59 -8.90
C TRP A 42 6.25 -2.06 -9.12
N ILE A 43 5.87 -2.97 -8.21
CA ILE A 43 6.12 -4.40 -8.40
C ILE A 43 5.43 -4.93 -9.65
N HIS A 44 4.19 -4.50 -9.93
CA HIS A 44 3.46 -4.87 -11.14
C HIS A 44 4.27 -4.55 -12.41
N THR A 45 4.89 -3.37 -12.50
CA THR A 45 5.75 -3.03 -13.66
C THR A 45 6.95 -3.95 -13.86
N LEU A 46 7.43 -4.59 -12.78
CA LEU A 46 8.56 -5.51 -12.82
C LEU A 46 8.12 -6.94 -13.15
N VAL A 47 6.98 -7.39 -12.61
CA VAL A 47 6.54 -8.80 -12.70
C VAL A 47 5.49 -9.06 -13.79
N ARG A 48 4.89 -7.99 -14.34
CA ARG A 48 3.89 -8.01 -15.43
C ARG A 48 4.21 -6.93 -16.49
N PRO A 49 5.42 -6.93 -17.08
CA PRO A 49 5.77 -5.92 -18.07
C PRO A 49 4.84 -5.99 -19.30
N GLY A 50 4.38 -4.84 -19.77
CA GLY A 50 3.49 -4.73 -20.94
C GLY A 50 1.99 -4.90 -20.65
N GLU A 51 1.60 -5.24 -19.41
CA GLU A 51 0.19 -5.38 -19.01
C GLU A 51 -0.45 -4.02 -18.67
N ASP A 52 -0.37 -3.07 -19.60
CA ASP A 52 -0.78 -1.67 -19.38
C ASP A 52 -2.26 -1.55 -19.05
N ARG A 53 -3.11 -2.37 -19.67
CA ARG A 53 -4.56 -2.37 -19.40
C ARG A 53 -4.84 -2.78 -17.95
N GLU A 54 -4.19 -3.85 -17.49
CA GLU A 54 -4.33 -4.33 -16.11
C GLU A 54 -3.85 -3.25 -15.12
N PHE A 55 -2.71 -2.62 -15.42
CA PHE A 55 -2.17 -1.53 -14.61
C PHE A 55 -3.15 -0.35 -14.51
N GLN A 56 -3.72 0.07 -15.64
CA GLN A 56 -4.71 1.16 -15.69
C GLN A 56 -5.96 0.80 -14.88
N GLU A 57 -6.48 -0.41 -15.04
CA GLU A 57 -7.66 -0.86 -14.32
C GLU A 57 -7.44 -0.91 -12.80
N PHE A 58 -6.29 -1.42 -12.34
CA PHE A 58 -6.03 -1.60 -10.90
C PHE A 58 -5.50 -0.37 -10.18
N PHE A 59 -4.70 0.48 -10.83
CA PHE A 59 -3.96 1.53 -10.12
C PHE A 59 -4.39 2.96 -10.50
N VAL A 60 -4.96 3.16 -11.70
CA VAL A 60 -5.25 4.51 -12.24
C VAL A 60 -6.75 4.80 -12.32
N SER A 61 -7.55 3.85 -12.77
CA SER A 61 -8.97 4.06 -13.13
C SER A 61 -9.90 4.43 -11.96
N GLY A 62 -9.44 4.31 -10.72
CA GLY A 62 -10.26 4.51 -9.53
C GLY A 62 -11.26 3.38 -9.24
N LYS A 63 -11.27 2.32 -10.05
CA LYS A 63 -12.12 1.13 -9.83
C LYS A 63 -11.75 0.33 -8.58
N VAL A 64 -10.50 0.43 -8.13
CA VAL A 64 -10.00 -0.22 -6.91
C VAL A 64 -9.67 0.82 -5.85
N ARG A 65 -10.13 0.58 -4.62
CA ARG A 65 -9.83 1.41 -3.45
C ARG A 65 -8.82 0.70 -2.56
N TYR A 66 -7.77 1.41 -2.17
CA TYR A 66 -6.70 0.92 -1.30
C TYR A 66 -6.80 1.64 0.05
N PRO A 67 -7.50 1.07 1.05
CA PRO A 67 -7.59 1.68 2.38
C PRO A 67 -6.26 1.60 3.13
N HIS A 68 -6.15 2.32 4.25
CA HIS A 68 -5.01 2.19 5.16
C HIS A 68 -4.90 0.75 5.69
N LEU A 69 -3.69 0.19 5.72
CA LEU A 69 -3.43 -1.07 6.44
C LEU A 69 -3.16 -0.70 7.90
N LEU A 70 -4.05 -1.13 8.78
CA LEU A 70 -3.97 -0.88 10.21
C LEU A 70 -3.22 -2.02 10.91
N PRO A 71 -2.54 -1.75 12.05
CA PRO A 71 -2.03 -2.80 12.91
C PRO A 71 -3.14 -3.79 13.27
N ALA A 72 -2.81 -5.08 13.19
CA ALA A 72 -3.69 -6.14 13.61
C ALA A 72 -2.86 -7.16 14.38
N ASP A 73 -3.36 -7.55 15.55
CA ASP A 73 -2.83 -8.68 16.29
C ASP A 73 -3.67 -9.91 15.94
N PHE A 74 -3.01 -10.95 15.44
CA PHE A 74 -3.64 -12.23 15.10
C PHE A 74 -3.20 -13.35 16.05
N SER A 75 -2.52 -13.00 17.14
CA SER A 75 -2.12 -13.91 18.20
C SER A 75 -3.35 -14.26 19.03
N ASN A 76 -3.98 -15.39 18.71
CA ASN A 76 -4.88 -16.11 19.62
C ASN A 76 -4.13 -17.33 20.16
#